data_AF-A0A9P6W057-F1
#
_entry.id   AF-A0A9P6W057-F1
#
_cell.length_a   1.000
_cell.length_b   1.000
_cell.length_c   1.000
_cell.angle_alpha   90.00
_cell.angle_beta   90.00
_cell.angle_gamma   90.00
#
_symmetry.space_group_name_H-M   'P 1'
#
loop_
_entity.id
_entity.type
_entity.pdbx_description
1 polymer ?
#
loop_
_entity_poly.entity_id
_entity_poly.type
_entity_poly.pdbx_seq_one_letter_code
_entity_poly.pdbx_strand_id
1 'polypeptide(L)'
;MLDGWQEAVQRRPVAWILAASLLLRLSTSALLVLAHLLLPTWDAEVTTLAYPISRLLDPFVRWDTVHFVHIALDGYTSDQQSAFLPGLPALMRLGGEVVHRVQHGEAGATASDVVLAGIVSSALATTAAAVVLHRLTRQLFPSRPKFAALTALMFLLAPSRPTLHAVPYTEPFAAFFTFLGMSLFSRGRSFLAAVAWAMGSAFRAQGIIIGFGFFGWRYLLEDVWKDGPGVSARQVRRLLVNAPIFVFLSTLSAMPFLAFETFIYQRFCTSQSAERPWCSQGLGMSYGWVQREYWNSGFLRYWTPLQLPNFLLAAPVLALCFAASYSFYIANPEATWRGTLAFLALPRRLRVRRQQDPPEKEIATSATFTRPTTPNEAIALVPFVHLSTFITTLLFLAHHVQIILRVCVTNPVPFWYAAELVLRDRDRERAKSDRGGRRRWGAIWTRYCWIWGTASIVLWAVFLPPA
;
A
#
# COMPACT_ATOMS: atom_id res chain seq x y z
N MET A 1 -27.35 -13.71 15.43
CA MET A 1 -26.98 -13.56 14.00
C MET A 1 -25.51 -13.17 13.80
N LEU A 2 -24.97 -12.18 14.53
CA LEU A 2 -23.57 -11.74 14.40
C LEU A 2 -22.51 -12.75 14.90
N ASP A 3 -22.77 -13.53 15.95
CA ASP A 3 -21.79 -14.52 16.45
C ASP A 3 -21.61 -15.73 15.49
N GLY A 4 -22.70 -16.17 14.84
CA GLY A 4 -22.63 -17.21 13.81
C GLY A 4 -21.85 -16.79 12.56
N TRP A 5 -21.91 -15.51 12.20
CA TRP A 5 -21.07 -14.95 11.13
C TRP A 5 -19.58 -15.03 11.48
N GLN A 6 -19.20 -14.80 12.75
CA GLN A 6 -17.81 -14.89 13.17
C GLN A 6 -17.25 -16.31 13.08
N GLU A 7 -18.04 -17.31 13.49
CA GLU A 7 -17.63 -18.72 13.36
C GLU A 7 -17.49 -19.13 11.90
N ALA A 8 -18.39 -18.68 11.02
CA ALA A 8 -18.29 -18.93 9.58
C ALA A 8 -17.03 -18.31 8.97
N VAL A 9 -16.71 -17.06 9.33
CA VAL A 9 -15.47 -16.36 8.91
C VAL A 9 -14.23 -17.11 9.42
N GLN A 10 -14.27 -17.66 10.64
CA GLN A 10 -13.14 -18.40 11.19
C GLN A 10 -12.93 -19.76 10.52
N ARG A 11 -13.99 -20.46 10.14
CA ARG A 11 -13.89 -21.78 9.49
C ARG A 11 -13.36 -21.69 8.07
N ARG A 12 -13.76 -20.67 7.30
CA ARG A 12 -13.35 -20.48 5.90
C ARG A 12 -12.98 -19.01 5.60
N PRO A 13 -11.90 -18.48 6.20
CA PRO A 13 -11.58 -17.05 6.09
C PRO A 13 -11.27 -16.63 4.65
N VAL A 14 -10.64 -17.51 3.86
CA VAL A 14 -10.33 -17.21 2.45
C VAL A 14 -11.61 -17.10 1.63
N ALA A 15 -12.54 -18.06 1.75
CA ALA A 15 -13.81 -18.01 1.02
C ALA A 15 -14.62 -16.75 1.37
N TRP A 16 -14.59 -16.35 2.65
CA TRP A 16 -15.23 -15.12 3.08
C TRP A 16 -14.55 -13.87 2.50
N ILE A 17 -13.21 -13.80 2.48
CA ILE A 17 -12.47 -12.69 1.84
C ILE A 17 -12.82 -12.59 0.35
N LEU A 18 -12.89 -13.73 -0.35
CA LEU A 18 -13.30 -13.77 -1.76
C LEU A 18 -14.71 -13.20 -1.95
N ALA A 19 -15.67 -13.65 -1.14
CA ALA A 19 -17.05 -13.19 -1.20
C ALA A 19 -17.17 -11.68 -0.87
N ALA A 20 -16.49 -11.22 0.18
CA ALA A 20 -16.49 -9.81 0.57
C ALA A 20 -15.86 -8.91 -0.51
N SER A 21 -14.73 -9.33 -1.08
CA SER A 21 -14.08 -8.60 -2.18
C SER A 21 -14.96 -8.56 -3.43
N LEU A 22 -15.63 -9.66 -3.78
CA LEU A 22 -16.55 -9.70 -4.91
C LEU A 22 -17.77 -8.80 -4.68
N LEU A 23 -18.38 -8.85 -3.49
CA LEU A 23 -19.54 -8.03 -3.16
C LEU A 23 -19.19 -6.53 -3.19
N LEU A 24 -18.07 -6.14 -2.59
CA LEU A 24 -17.60 -4.75 -2.60
C LEU A 24 -17.29 -4.29 -4.02
N ARG A 25 -16.73 -5.16 -4.87
CA ARG A 25 -16.50 -4.87 -6.28
C ARG A 25 -17.77 -4.67 -7.06
N LEU A 26 -18.70 -5.62 -7.01
CA LEU A 26 -19.98 -5.52 -7.73
C LEU A 26 -20.77 -4.28 -7.30
N SER A 27 -20.84 -4.01 -5.98
CA SER A 27 -21.52 -2.80 -5.47
C SER A 27 -20.81 -1.50 -5.86
N THR A 28 -19.46 -1.46 -5.81
CA THR A 28 -18.68 -0.29 -6.23
C THR A 28 -18.86 -0.02 -7.72
N SER A 29 -18.70 -1.03 -8.58
CA SER A 29 -18.86 -0.89 -10.03
C SER A 29 -20.29 -0.53 -10.43
N ALA A 30 -21.30 -1.14 -9.79
CA ALA A 30 -22.70 -0.81 -10.06
C ALA A 30 -23.02 0.65 -9.68
N LEU A 31 -22.58 1.10 -8.50
CA LEU A 31 -22.79 2.48 -8.07
C LEU A 31 -22.02 3.47 -8.96
N LEU A 32 -20.80 3.12 -9.38
CA LEU A 32 -19.99 3.93 -10.28
C LEU A 32 -20.70 4.16 -11.62
N VAL A 33 -21.19 3.09 -12.25
CA VAL A 33 -21.95 3.17 -13.51
C VAL A 33 -23.25 3.93 -13.30
N LEU A 34 -24.01 3.62 -12.25
CA LEU A 34 -25.28 4.31 -11.97
C LEU A 34 -25.08 5.82 -11.75
N ALA A 35 -24.10 6.22 -10.95
CA ALA A 35 -23.79 7.61 -10.70
C ALA A 35 -23.37 8.34 -11.99
N HIS A 36 -22.55 7.71 -12.84
CA HIS A 36 -22.16 8.25 -14.12
C HIS A 36 -23.34 8.45 -15.09
N LEU A 37 -24.30 7.52 -15.10
CA LEU A 37 -25.49 7.63 -15.94
C LEU A 37 -26.50 8.68 -15.44
N LEU A 38 -26.54 8.94 -14.13
CA LEU A 38 -27.52 9.85 -13.52
C LEU A 38 -27.01 11.27 -13.32
N LEU A 39 -25.70 11.48 -13.24
CA LEU A 39 -25.11 12.77 -12.88
C LEU A 39 -24.26 13.31 -14.03
N PRO A 40 -24.27 14.64 -14.27
CA PRO A 40 -23.40 15.26 -15.25
C PRO A 40 -21.93 15.17 -14.79
N THR A 41 -21.03 14.98 -15.75
CA THR A 41 -19.58 15.04 -15.53
C THR A 41 -19.10 16.49 -15.58
N TRP A 42 -18.30 16.90 -14.59
CA TRP A 42 -17.90 18.31 -14.42
C TRP A 42 -16.88 18.81 -15.46
N ASP A 43 -16.06 17.93 -16.05
CA ASP A 43 -15.06 18.29 -17.07
C ASP A 43 -15.12 17.32 -18.28
N ALA A 44 -15.99 17.61 -19.25
CA ALA A 44 -16.12 16.85 -20.49
C ALA A 44 -14.98 17.13 -21.51
N GLU A 45 -14.28 18.27 -21.40
CA GLU A 45 -13.26 18.69 -22.38
C GLU A 45 -11.86 18.14 -22.07
N VAL A 46 -11.57 17.81 -20.81
CA VAL A 46 -10.29 17.18 -20.37
C VAL A 46 -10.35 15.65 -20.46
N THR A 47 -11.51 15.08 -20.78
CA THR A 47 -11.84 13.65 -20.67
C THR A 47 -11.83 12.88 -21.98
N THR A 48 -11.55 13.50 -23.12
CA THR A 48 -11.52 12.76 -24.38
C THR A 48 -10.26 11.90 -24.44
N LEU A 49 -10.38 10.62 -24.08
CA LEU A 49 -9.51 9.63 -24.69
C LEU A 49 -9.59 9.84 -26.20
N ALA A 50 -8.44 9.81 -26.86
CA ALA A 50 -8.37 9.83 -28.32
C ALA A 50 -9.03 8.58 -28.95
N TYR A 51 -9.42 7.59 -28.13
CA TYR A 51 -9.92 6.30 -28.56
C TYR A 51 -11.39 6.12 -28.19
N PRO A 52 -12.19 5.48 -29.06
CA PRO A 52 -13.57 5.15 -28.74
C PRO A 52 -13.65 4.12 -27.62
N ILE A 53 -14.52 4.37 -26.63
CA ILE A 53 -14.79 3.46 -25.52
C ILE A 53 -16.30 3.23 -25.37
N SER A 54 -16.68 2.02 -24.96
CA SER A 54 -18.10 1.74 -24.67
C SER A 54 -18.61 2.60 -23.51
N ARG A 55 -19.86 3.06 -23.61
CA ARG A 55 -20.49 3.93 -22.58
C ARG A 55 -20.48 3.33 -21.17
N LEU A 56 -20.50 1.99 -21.06
CA LEU A 56 -20.46 1.30 -19.76
C LEU A 56 -19.06 1.26 -19.16
N LEU A 57 -18.01 1.37 -19.97
CA LEU A 57 -16.61 1.40 -19.53
C LEU A 57 -16.06 2.81 -19.33
N ASP A 58 -16.71 3.84 -19.89
CA ASP A 58 -16.33 5.24 -19.72
C ASP A 58 -16.04 5.66 -18.27
N PRO A 59 -16.90 5.36 -17.26
CA PRO A 59 -16.62 5.80 -15.89
C PRO A 59 -15.40 5.11 -15.24
N PHE A 60 -14.88 4.03 -15.85
CA PHE A 60 -13.69 3.34 -15.38
C PHE A 60 -12.40 3.96 -15.90
N VAL A 61 -12.46 4.89 -16.85
CA VAL A 61 -11.28 5.52 -17.45
C VAL A 61 -11.22 7.00 -17.07
N ARG A 62 -10.67 7.25 -15.88
CA ARG A 62 -10.48 8.60 -15.33
C ARG A 62 -9.10 8.70 -14.70
N TRP A 63 -8.58 9.92 -14.58
CA TRP A 63 -7.31 10.19 -13.91
C TRP A 63 -6.17 9.33 -14.49
N ASP A 64 -5.40 8.63 -13.63
CA ASP A 64 -4.24 7.84 -14.05
C ASP A 64 -4.60 6.74 -15.08
N THR A 65 -5.85 6.26 -15.10
CA THR A 65 -6.30 5.26 -16.07
C THR A 65 -6.24 5.76 -17.51
N VAL A 66 -6.43 7.06 -17.75
CA VAL A 66 -6.29 7.65 -19.09
C VAL A 66 -4.86 7.43 -19.61
N HIS A 67 -3.86 7.66 -18.75
CA HIS A 67 -2.47 7.42 -19.08
C HIS A 67 -2.18 5.92 -19.27
N PHE A 68 -2.73 5.05 -18.42
CA PHE A 68 -2.52 3.60 -18.56
C PHE A 68 -3.10 3.05 -19.87
N VAL A 69 -4.27 3.53 -20.31
CA VAL A 69 -4.86 3.13 -21.60
C VAL A 69 -4.00 3.61 -22.76
N HIS A 70 -3.59 4.88 -22.76
CA HIS A 70 -2.70 5.41 -23.80
C HIS A 70 -1.39 4.62 -23.88
N ILE A 71 -0.74 4.34 -22.74
CA ILE A 71 0.53 3.60 -22.73
C ILE A 71 0.33 2.16 -23.20
N ALA A 72 -0.80 1.53 -22.88
CA ALA A 72 -1.10 0.18 -23.35
C ALA A 72 -1.27 0.10 -24.87
N LEU A 73 -1.88 1.12 -25.50
CA LEU A 73 -2.15 1.15 -26.93
C LEU A 73 -0.94 1.65 -27.74
N ASP A 74 -0.37 2.79 -27.35
CA ASP A 74 0.62 3.52 -28.16
C ASP A 74 2.02 3.56 -27.54
N GLY A 75 2.18 3.03 -26.32
CA GLY A 75 3.43 3.08 -25.57
C GLY A 75 3.74 4.47 -25.03
N TYR A 76 5.02 4.70 -24.69
CA TYR A 76 5.50 5.95 -24.12
C TYR A 76 5.84 6.94 -25.24
N THR A 77 4.95 7.90 -25.45
CA THR A 77 5.03 8.94 -26.48
C THR A 77 5.43 10.31 -25.92
N SER A 78 5.16 10.55 -24.64
CA SER A 78 5.56 11.75 -23.89
C SER A 78 6.37 11.38 -22.65
N ASP A 79 7.28 12.26 -22.24
CA ASP A 79 8.04 12.12 -21.00
C ASP A 79 7.15 12.22 -19.75
N GLN A 80 6.04 12.97 -19.79
CA GLN A 80 5.06 12.99 -18.71
C GLN A 80 4.54 11.59 -18.36
N GLN A 81 4.44 10.70 -19.36
CA GLN A 81 3.97 9.34 -19.17
C GLN A 81 4.95 8.47 -18.37
N SER A 82 6.23 8.87 -18.22
CA SER A 82 7.21 8.09 -17.46
C SER A 82 6.93 8.07 -15.94
N ALA A 83 6.04 8.92 -15.44
CA ALA A 83 5.50 8.80 -14.08
C ALA A 83 4.71 7.49 -13.85
N PHE A 84 4.18 6.91 -14.93
CA PHE A 84 3.32 5.72 -14.90
C PHE A 84 4.14 4.50 -15.31
N LEU A 85 4.46 3.66 -14.33
CA LEU A 85 5.32 2.48 -14.52
C LEU A 85 4.65 1.40 -15.40
N PRO A 86 5.45 0.56 -16.10
CA PRO A 86 4.96 -0.25 -17.21
C PRO A 86 4.14 -1.49 -16.80
N GLY A 87 4.14 -1.89 -15.53
CA GLY A 87 3.53 -3.14 -15.09
C GLY A 87 2.04 -3.25 -15.42
N LEU A 88 1.24 -2.24 -15.07
CA LEU A 88 -0.19 -2.26 -15.37
C LEU A 88 -0.49 -2.07 -16.87
N PRO A 89 0.09 -1.08 -17.58
CA PRO A 89 -0.09 -0.96 -19.02
C PRO A 89 0.29 -2.22 -19.81
N ALA A 90 1.36 -2.91 -19.42
CA ALA A 90 1.75 -4.17 -20.06
C ALA A 90 0.71 -5.27 -19.85
N LEU A 91 0.16 -5.42 -18.63
CA LEU A 91 -0.93 -6.36 -18.37
C LEU A 91 -2.19 -6.00 -19.15
N MET A 92 -2.51 -4.71 -19.24
CA MET A 92 -3.64 -4.21 -20.02
C MET A 92 -3.48 -4.52 -21.51
N ARG A 93 -2.30 -4.29 -22.09
CA ARG A 93 -2.01 -4.62 -23.50
C ARG A 93 -2.09 -6.12 -23.75
N LEU A 94 -1.34 -6.92 -22.98
CA LEU A 94 -1.31 -8.37 -23.15
C LEU A 94 -2.69 -9.01 -22.96
N GLY A 95 -3.41 -8.60 -21.90
CA GLY A 95 -4.76 -9.08 -21.64
C GLY A 95 -5.76 -8.59 -22.68
N GLY A 96 -5.64 -7.34 -23.13
CA GLY A 96 -6.49 -6.78 -24.18
C GLY A 96 -6.35 -7.52 -25.50
N GLU A 97 -5.12 -7.89 -25.90
CA GLU A 97 -4.90 -8.71 -27.10
C GLU A 97 -5.54 -10.09 -26.98
N VAL A 98 -5.52 -10.70 -25.78
CA VAL A 98 -6.20 -11.98 -25.53
C VAL A 98 -7.72 -11.82 -25.61
N VAL A 99 -8.28 -10.81 -24.95
CA VAL A 99 -9.72 -10.51 -24.98
C VAL A 99 -10.18 -10.29 -26.41
N HIS A 100 -9.46 -9.46 -27.17
CA HIS A 100 -9.81 -9.12 -28.54
C HIS A 100 -9.80 -10.35 -29.46
N ARG A 101 -8.74 -11.17 -29.40
CA ARG A 101 -8.66 -12.43 -30.18
C ARG A 101 -9.78 -13.39 -29.85
N VAL A 102 -10.15 -13.51 -28.56
CA VAL A 102 -11.24 -14.40 -28.13
C VAL A 102 -12.60 -13.92 -28.65
N GLN A 103 -12.82 -12.60 -28.73
CA GLN A 103 -14.09 -12.03 -29.14
C GLN A 103 -14.25 -11.91 -30.67
N HIS A 104 -13.18 -11.52 -31.37
CA HIS A 104 -13.23 -11.12 -32.78
C HIS A 104 -12.40 -12.03 -33.71
N GLY A 105 -11.55 -12.91 -33.17
CA GLY A 105 -10.73 -13.83 -33.97
C GLY A 105 -9.50 -13.22 -34.62
N GLU A 106 -9.23 -11.92 -34.41
CA GLU A 106 -8.09 -11.19 -34.98
C GLU A 106 -7.26 -10.48 -33.90
N ALA A 107 -6.12 -9.90 -34.29
CA ALA A 107 -5.24 -9.14 -33.41
C ALA A 107 -5.51 -7.63 -33.53
N GLY A 108 -5.25 -6.87 -32.46
CA GLY A 108 -5.49 -5.42 -32.44
C GLY A 108 -6.39 -4.98 -31.29
N ALA A 109 -5.87 -5.05 -30.07
CA ALA A 109 -6.63 -4.67 -28.87
C ALA A 109 -7.19 -3.25 -28.94
N THR A 110 -8.48 -3.09 -28.66
CA THR A 110 -9.14 -1.78 -28.56
C THR A 110 -8.99 -1.17 -27.16
N ALA A 111 -9.35 0.11 -27.00
CA ALA A 111 -9.42 0.76 -25.69
C ALA A 111 -10.35 0.01 -24.71
N SER A 112 -11.48 -0.52 -25.18
CA SER A 112 -12.40 -1.29 -24.34
C SER A 112 -11.77 -2.60 -23.87
N ASP A 113 -11.00 -3.28 -24.73
CA ASP A 113 -10.34 -4.55 -24.40
C ASP A 113 -9.26 -4.36 -23.32
N VAL A 114 -8.40 -3.36 -23.48
CA VAL A 114 -7.32 -3.08 -22.52
C VAL A 114 -7.87 -2.60 -21.17
N VAL A 115 -8.97 -1.84 -21.16
CA VAL A 115 -9.65 -1.42 -19.93
C VAL A 115 -10.26 -2.62 -19.21
N LEU A 116 -10.95 -3.51 -19.93
CA LEU A 116 -11.51 -4.73 -19.33
C LEU A 116 -10.43 -5.61 -18.73
N ALA A 117 -9.32 -5.81 -19.45
CA ALA A 117 -8.15 -6.52 -18.93
C ALA A 117 -7.57 -5.86 -17.67
N GLY A 118 -7.51 -4.53 -17.64
CA GLY A 118 -7.10 -3.73 -16.49
C GLY A 118 -8.02 -3.90 -15.27
N ILE A 119 -9.35 -3.88 -15.48
CA ILE A 119 -10.35 -4.08 -14.43
C ILE A 119 -10.21 -5.49 -13.82
N VAL A 120 -10.16 -6.52 -14.67
CA VAL A 120 -10.05 -7.92 -14.23
C VAL A 120 -8.73 -8.17 -13.50
N SER A 121 -7.62 -7.69 -14.03
CA SER A 121 -6.31 -7.89 -13.40
C SER A 121 -6.19 -7.15 -12.07
N SER A 122 -6.68 -5.91 -11.97
CA SER A 122 -6.73 -5.15 -10.71
C SER A 122 -7.65 -5.82 -9.67
N ALA A 123 -8.78 -6.37 -10.12
CA ALA A 123 -9.68 -7.16 -9.27
C ALA A 123 -9.00 -8.39 -8.66
N LEU A 124 -8.24 -9.13 -9.47
CA LEU A 124 -7.47 -10.28 -9.01
C LEU A 124 -6.39 -9.85 -8.00
N ALA A 125 -5.68 -8.75 -8.28
CA ALA A 125 -4.65 -8.20 -7.41
C ALA A 125 -5.20 -7.78 -6.03
N THR A 126 -6.33 -7.05 -5.97
CA THR A 126 -6.97 -6.66 -4.70
C THR A 126 -7.37 -7.86 -3.88
N THR A 127 -7.96 -8.86 -4.52
CA THR A 127 -8.41 -10.08 -3.85
C THR A 127 -7.22 -10.87 -3.31
N ALA A 128 -6.16 -11.00 -4.10
CA ALA A 128 -4.91 -11.65 -3.70
C ALA A 128 -4.24 -10.88 -2.56
N ALA A 129 -4.19 -9.55 -2.61
CA ALA A 129 -3.64 -8.70 -1.56
C ALA A 129 -4.36 -8.94 -0.21
N ALA A 130 -5.70 -8.96 -0.21
CA ALA A 130 -6.47 -9.22 1.01
C ALA A 130 -6.19 -10.62 1.60
N VAL A 131 -6.10 -11.65 0.76
CA VAL A 131 -5.77 -13.02 1.19
C VAL A 131 -4.35 -13.10 1.75
N VAL A 132 -3.38 -12.46 1.10
CA VAL A 132 -1.99 -12.44 1.54
C VAL A 132 -1.84 -11.64 2.83
N LEU A 133 -2.51 -10.49 2.97
CA LEU A 133 -2.53 -9.71 4.20
C LEU A 133 -3.11 -10.50 5.37
N HIS A 134 -4.21 -11.23 5.15
CA HIS A 134 -4.75 -12.15 6.14
C HIS A 134 -3.71 -13.20 6.56
N ARG A 135 -3.03 -13.84 5.59
CA ARG A 135 -2.00 -14.86 5.85
C ARG A 135 -0.77 -14.29 6.58
N LEU A 136 -0.30 -13.11 6.18
CA LEU A 136 0.77 -12.37 6.85
C LEU A 136 0.39 -12.08 8.30
N THR A 137 -0.84 -11.59 8.52
CA THR A 137 -1.34 -11.29 9.86
C THR A 137 -1.47 -12.55 10.72
N ARG A 138 -1.94 -13.67 10.15
CA ARG A 138 -1.95 -14.97 10.85
C ARG A 138 -0.55 -15.45 11.22
N GLN A 139 0.45 -15.15 10.40
CA GLN A 139 1.83 -15.52 10.67
C GLN A 139 2.45 -14.69 11.78
N LEU A 140 2.25 -13.37 11.77
CA LEU A 140 2.80 -12.46 12.78
C LEU A 140 2.02 -12.48 14.10
N PHE A 141 0.73 -12.83 14.06
CA PHE A 141 -0.17 -12.88 15.23
C PHE A 141 -0.91 -14.23 15.31
N PRO A 142 -0.21 -15.36 15.54
CA PRO A 142 -0.77 -16.71 15.42
C PRO A 142 -1.92 -16.98 16.38
N SER A 143 -1.86 -16.41 17.59
CA SER A 143 -2.87 -16.56 18.64
C SER A 143 -4.16 -15.76 18.38
N ARG A 144 -4.23 -14.97 17.28
CA ARG A 144 -5.34 -14.04 17.00
C ARG A 144 -5.97 -14.24 15.60
N PRO A 145 -6.67 -15.36 15.34
CA PRO A 145 -7.32 -15.57 14.04
C PRO A 145 -8.38 -14.51 13.69
N LYS A 146 -9.14 -14.02 14.69
CA LYS A 146 -10.16 -12.97 14.50
C LYS A 146 -9.53 -11.65 14.04
N PHE A 147 -8.36 -11.32 14.58
CA PHE A 147 -7.61 -10.13 14.21
C PHE A 147 -7.21 -10.16 12.74
N ALA A 148 -6.69 -11.29 12.25
CA ALA A 148 -6.31 -11.44 10.85
C ALA A 148 -7.49 -11.25 9.88
N ALA A 149 -8.65 -11.85 10.18
CA ALA A 149 -9.84 -11.69 9.34
C ALA A 149 -10.34 -10.25 9.33
N LEU A 150 -10.32 -9.60 10.49
CA LEU A 150 -10.74 -8.20 10.61
C LEU A 150 -9.77 -7.25 9.91
N THR A 151 -8.46 -7.48 9.99
CA THR A 151 -7.46 -6.71 9.22
C THR A 151 -7.74 -6.77 7.72
N ALA A 152 -8.03 -7.96 7.19
CA ALA A 152 -8.38 -8.10 5.77
C ALA A 152 -9.68 -7.37 5.42
N LEU A 153 -10.69 -7.39 6.30
CA LEU A 153 -11.91 -6.61 6.11
C LEU A 153 -11.63 -5.10 6.11
N MET A 154 -10.83 -4.60 7.05
CA MET A 154 -10.47 -3.18 7.12
C MET A 154 -9.70 -2.73 5.88
N PHE A 155 -8.83 -3.58 5.34
CA PHE A 155 -8.17 -3.37 4.04
C PHE A 155 -9.18 -3.29 2.89
N LEU A 156 -10.12 -4.22 2.79
CA LEU A 156 -11.15 -4.20 1.75
C LEU A 156 -12.08 -2.98 1.87
N LEU A 157 -12.24 -2.41 3.06
CA LEU A 157 -13.00 -1.19 3.31
C LEU A 157 -12.17 0.09 3.22
N ALA A 158 -10.96 0.05 2.63
CA ALA A 158 -10.11 1.22 2.53
C ALA A 158 -10.82 2.43 1.88
N PRO A 159 -10.41 3.67 2.23
CA PRO A 159 -11.16 4.89 1.88
C PRO A 159 -11.37 5.11 0.38
N SER A 160 -10.40 4.82 -0.47
CA SER A 160 -10.53 4.92 -1.93
C SER A 160 -11.09 3.63 -2.54
N ARG A 161 -12.42 3.50 -2.55
CA ARG A 161 -13.11 2.32 -3.12
C ARG A 161 -12.93 2.16 -4.63
N PRO A 162 -13.02 3.21 -5.47
CA PRO A 162 -12.87 3.06 -6.91
C PRO A 162 -11.53 2.43 -7.29
N THR A 163 -10.42 2.98 -6.79
CA THR A 163 -9.06 2.53 -7.13
C THR A 163 -8.73 1.13 -6.58
N LEU A 164 -9.40 0.71 -5.49
CA LEU A 164 -9.20 -0.61 -4.92
C LEU A 164 -10.08 -1.68 -5.58
N HIS A 165 -11.31 -1.36 -5.99
CA HIS A 165 -12.29 -2.37 -6.37
C HIS A 165 -12.77 -2.33 -7.81
N ALA A 166 -12.79 -1.16 -8.46
CA ALA A 166 -13.48 -0.97 -9.74
C ALA A 166 -12.54 -0.68 -10.91
N VAL A 167 -11.62 0.27 -10.78
CA VAL A 167 -10.86 0.82 -11.92
C VAL A 167 -9.47 0.20 -12.10
N PRO A 168 -8.90 0.21 -13.32
CA PRO A 168 -7.52 -0.21 -13.55
C PRO A 168 -6.54 0.73 -12.85
N TYR A 169 -5.86 0.24 -11.81
CA TYR A 169 -4.93 1.04 -11.01
C TYR A 169 -3.78 0.22 -10.42
N THR A 170 -2.70 0.91 -10.03
CA THR A 170 -1.46 0.25 -9.59
C THR A 170 -1.43 -0.12 -8.11
N GLU A 171 -2.21 0.54 -7.25
CA GLU A 171 -2.22 0.27 -5.81
C GLU A 171 -2.64 -1.17 -5.44
N PRO A 172 -3.63 -1.81 -6.10
CA PRO A 172 -3.94 -3.23 -5.91
C PRO A 172 -2.73 -4.16 -6.05
N PHE A 173 -1.94 -3.96 -7.12
CA PHE A 173 -0.74 -4.75 -7.39
C PHE A 173 0.37 -4.44 -6.40
N ALA A 174 0.58 -3.15 -6.12
CA ALA A 174 1.57 -2.72 -5.14
C ALA A 174 1.26 -3.29 -3.74
N ALA A 175 -0.01 -3.30 -3.32
CA ALA A 175 -0.44 -3.94 -2.07
C ALA A 175 -0.17 -5.45 -2.08
N PHE A 176 -0.57 -6.15 -3.15
CA PHE A 176 -0.33 -7.59 -3.28
C PHE A 176 1.15 -7.96 -3.16
N PHE A 177 2.01 -7.33 -3.96
CA PHE A 177 3.45 -7.62 -3.97
C PHE A 177 4.15 -7.16 -2.69
N THR A 178 3.70 -6.05 -2.08
CA THR A 178 4.20 -5.61 -0.77
C THR A 178 3.92 -6.66 0.30
N PHE A 179 2.67 -7.09 0.45
CA PHE A 179 2.28 -8.08 1.46
C PHE A 179 2.89 -9.46 1.18
N LEU A 180 3.01 -9.83 -0.09
CA LEU A 180 3.63 -11.09 -0.49
C LEU A 180 5.11 -11.11 -0.13
N GLY A 181 5.86 -10.08 -0.50
CA GLY A 181 7.27 -9.97 -0.16
C GLY A 181 7.48 -9.90 1.36
N MET A 182 6.66 -9.16 2.09
CA MET A 182 6.67 -9.14 3.56
C MET A 182 6.42 -10.53 4.17
N SER A 183 5.46 -11.29 3.64
CA SER A 183 5.16 -12.65 4.13
C SER A 183 6.27 -13.64 3.81
N LEU A 184 6.92 -13.52 2.65
CA LEU A 184 8.06 -14.36 2.27
C LEU A 184 9.29 -14.02 3.12
N PHE A 185 9.55 -12.73 3.32
CA PHE A 185 10.63 -12.23 4.17
C PHE A 185 10.49 -12.70 5.61
N SER A 186 9.28 -12.59 6.20
CA SER A 186 9.03 -13.05 7.57
C SER A 186 9.12 -14.57 7.74
N ARG A 187 9.21 -15.34 6.64
CA ARG A 187 9.51 -16.79 6.64
C ARG A 187 11.00 -17.09 6.39
N GLY A 188 11.85 -16.07 6.35
CA GLY A 188 13.27 -16.19 6.03
C GLY A 188 13.57 -16.40 4.53
N ARG A 189 12.58 -16.24 3.63
CA ARG A 189 12.75 -16.45 2.18
C ARG A 189 13.14 -15.15 1.46
N SER A 190 14.29 -14.58 1.81
CA SER A 190 14.71 -13.25 1.36
C SER A 190 14.82 -13.10 -0.16
N PHE A 191 15.32 -14.11 -0.87
CA PHE A 191 15.40 -14.07 -2.35
C PHE A 191 14.00 -13.98 -2.99
N LEU A 192 13.05 -14.81 -2.55
CA LEU A 192 11.68 -14.75 -3.06
C LEU A 192 10.98 -13.44 -2.66
N ALA A 193 11.30 -12.88 -1.50
CA ALA A 193 10.82 -11.56 -1.11
C ALA A 193 11.34 -10.46 -2.05
N ALA A 194 12.63 -10.52 -2.42
CA ALA A 194 13.22 -9.59 -3.38
C ALA A 194 12.56 -9.71 -4.75
N VAL A 195 12.30 -10.92 -5.24
CA VAL A 195 11.57 -11.15 -6.50
C VAL A 195 10.14 -10.58 -6.41
N ALA A 196 9.42 -10.80 -5.30
CA ALA A 196 8.08 -10.24 -5.13
C ALA A 196 8.10 -8.70 -5.15
N TRP A 197 9.04 -8.07 -4.47
CA TRP A 197 9.17 -6.60 -4.46
C TRP A 197 9.72 -6.04 -5.78
N ALA A 198 10.53 -6.80 -6.53
CA ALA A 198 10.89 -6.48 -7.91
C ALA A 198 9.66 -6.43 -8.81
N MET A 199 8.81 -7.45 -8.76
CA MET A 199 7.55 -7.44 -9.50
C MET A 199 6.66 -6.26 -9.08
N GLY A 200 6.63 -5.92 -7.79
CA GLY A 200 5.94 -4.73 -7.30
C GLY A 200 6.51 -3.40 -7.81
N SER A 201 7.84 -3.31 -8.01
CA SER A 201 8.49 -2.09 -8.49
C SER A 201 8.19 -1.77 -9.95
N ALA A 202 7.76 -2.77 -10.74
CA ALA A 202 7.20 -2.56 -12.08
C ALA A 202 5.83 -1.83 -12.06
N PHE A 203 5.12 -1.79 -10.92
CA PHE A 203 3.85 -1.07 -10.77
C PHE A 203 4.02 0.26 -10.05
N ARG A 204 4.90 0.31 -9.03
CA ARG A 204 5.17 1.51 -8.23
C ARG A 204 6.60 1.54 -7.70
N ALA A 205 7.25 2.69 -7.72
CA ALA A 205 8.62 2.89 -7.20
C ALA A 205 8.79 2.54 -5.70
N GLN A 206 7.70 2.39 -4.95
CA GLN A 206 7.72 2.01 -3.53
C GLN A 206 8.48 0.71 -3.25
N GLY A 207 8.51 -0.25 -4.18
CA GLY A 207 9.24 -1.52 -4.03
C GLY A 207 10.73 -1.35 -3.71
N ILE A 208 11.35 -0.26 -4.20
CA ILE A 208 12.74 0.10 -3.95
C ILE A 208 12.97 0.38 -2.46
N ILE A 209 12.10 1.22 -1.87
CA ILE A 209 12.18 1.63 -0.46
C ILE A 209 11.95 0.42 0.45
N ILE A 210 11.00 -0.45 0.08
CA ILE A 210 10.68 -1.65 0.86
C ILE A 210 11.89 -2.60 0.88
N GLY A 211 12.46 -2.92 -0.29
CA GLY A 211 13.62 -3.80 -0.41
C GLY A 211 14.81 -3.28 0.39
N PHE A 212 15.19 -2.03 0.16
CA PHE A 212 16.29 -1.39 0.90
C PHE A 212 16.06 -1.40 2.41
N GLY A 213 14.85 -1.02 2.87
CA GLY A 213 14.52 -0.94 4.28
C GLY A 213 14.53 -2.30 4.98
N PHE A 214 13.85 -3.30 4.43
CA PHE A 214 13.73 -4.62 5.05
C PHE A 214 15.03 -5.42 5.01
N PHE A 215 15.76 -5.40 3.88
CA PHE A 215 17.04 -6.10 3.79
C PHE A 215 18.12 -5.38 4.60
N GLY A 216 18.13 -4.04 4.62
CA GLY A 216 19.00 -3.27 5.50
C GLY A 216 18.76 -3.62 6.96
N TRP A 217 17.49 -3.68 7.37
CA TRP A 217 17.12 -4.08 8.72
C TRP A 217 17.58 -5.51 9.06
N ARG A 218 17.31 -6.50 8.21
CA ARG A 218 17.72 -7.90 8.44
C ARG A 218 19.24 -8.05 8.50
N TYR A 219 19.91 -7.64 7.42
CA TYR A 219 21.28 -8.03 7.14
C TYR A 219 22.30 -7.06 7.76
N LEU A 220 21.98 -5.78 7.89
CA LEU A 220 22.90 -4.78 8.46
C LEU A 220 22.62 -4.48 9.93
N LEU A 221 21.36 -4.55 10.38
CA LEU A 221 20.99 -4.25 11.76
C LEU A 221 20.81 -5.52 12.60
N GLU A 222 19.82 -6.36 12.30
CA GLU A 222 19.48 -7.52 13.12
C GLU A 222 20.61 -8.56 13.17
N ASP A 223 21.06 -9.07 12.03
CA ASP A 223 22.03 -10.16 11.98
C ASP A 223 23.44 -9.76 12.45
N VAL A 224 23.87 -8.54 12.13
CA VAL A 224 25.20 -8.03 12.55
C VAL A 224 25.21 -7.85 14.07
N TRP A 225 24.20 -7.19 14.63
CA TRP A 225 24.20 -6.72 16.02
C TRP A 225 23.43 -7.64 16.99
N LYS A 226 23.07 -8.87 16.59
CA LYS A 226 22.34 -9.83 17.44
C LYS A 226 23.04 -10.19 18.76
N ASP A 227 24.36 -10.06 18.85
CA ASP A 227 25.13 -10.34 20.07
C ASP A 227 25.17 -9.14 21.03
N GLY A 228 24.56 -8.02 20.66
CA GLY A 228 24.53 -6.77 21.42
C GLY A 228 25.35 -5.64 20.79
N PRO A 229 25.36 -4.46 21.44
CA PRO A 229 26.09 -3.27 20.99
C PRO A 229 27.61 -3.42 21.19
N GLY A 230 28.39 -2.59 20.50
CA GLY A 230 29.87 -2.60 20.54
C GLY A 230 30.50 -3.28 19.32
N VAL A 231 31.81 -3.13 19.12
CA VAL A 231 32.50 -3.63 17.92
C VAL A 231 33.37 -4.83 18.27
N SER A 232 33.11 -5.96 17.63
CA SER A 232 33.86 -7.21 17.75
C SER A 232 34.21 -7.77 16.37
N ALA A 233 35.27 -8.60 16.30
CA ALA A 233 35.66 -9.27 15.07
C ALA A 233 34.52 -10.11 14.45
N ARG A 234 33.62 -10.66 15.28
CA ARG A 234 32.44 -11.41 14.82
C ARG A 234 31.44 -10.53 14.08
N GLN A 235 31.16 -9.33 14.60
CA GLN A 235 30.26 -8.37 13.96
C GLN A 235 30.85 -7.85 12.65
N VAL A 236 32.16 -7.51 12.63
CA VAL A 236 32.85 -7.10 11.40
C VAL A 236 32.78 -8.19 10.34
N ARG A 237 33.06 -9.45 10.70
CA ARG A 237 32.91 -10.60 9.80
C ARG A 237 31.47 -10.74 9.28
N ARG A 238 30.46 -10.61 10.14
CA ARG A 238 29.05 -10.66 9.70
C ARG A 238 28.71 -9.53 8.75
N LEU A 239 29.19 -8.31 9.01
CA LEU A 239 28.97 -7.16 8.13
C LEU A 239 29.58 -7.41 6.74
N LEU A 240 30.81 -7.92 6.67
CA LEU A 240 31.47 -8.23 5.40
C LEU A 240 30.72 -9.30 4.58
N VAL A 241 30.10 -10.28 5.25
CA VAL A 241 29.27 -11.30 4.59
C VAL A 241 27.89 -10.75 4.20
N ASN A 242 27.27 -9.96 5.07
CA ASN A 242 25.90 -9.51 4.91
C ASN A 242 25.74 -8.30 3.99
N ALA A 243 26.73 -7.41 3.93
CA ALA A 243 26.70 -6.23 3.06
C ALA A 243 26.49 -6.58 1.58
N PRO A 244 27.23 -7.52 0.95
CA PRO A 244 26.97 -7.88 -0.45
C PRO A 244 25.61 -8.56 -0.65
N ILE A 245 25.11 -9.33 0.32
CA ILE A 245 23.76 -9.92 0.26
C ILE A 245 22.69 -8.82 0.28
N PHE A 246 22.84 -7.84 1.18
CA PHE A 246 21.98 -6.68 1.26
C PHE A 246 21.96 -5.89 -0.06
N VAL A 247 23.12 -5.59 -0.63
CA VAL A 247 23.24 -4.87 -1.91
C VAL A 247 22.57 -5.66 -3.02
N PHE A 248 22.87 -6.95 -3.15
CA PHE A 248 22.30 -7.79 -4.20
C PHE A 248 20.77 -7.85 -4.13
N LEU A 249 20.20 -8.15 -2.95
CA LEU A 249 18.74 -8.28 -2.79
C LEU A 249 17.99 -6.94 -2.92
N SER A 250 18.60 -5.85 -2.45
CA SER A 250 18.02 -4.51 -2.61
C SER A 250 18.03 -4.06 -4.07
N THR A 251 19.13 -4.27 -4.78
CA THR A 251 19.24 -4.00 -6.22
C THR A 251 18.27 -4.86 -7.02
N LEU A 252 18.14 -6.15 -6.68
CA LEU A 252 17.18 -7.05 -7.31
C LEU A 252 15.73 -6.51 -7.16
N SER A 253 15.38 -6.01 -5.98
CA SER A 253 14.05 -5.40 -5.73
C SER A 253 13.81 -4.12 -6.54
N ALA A 254 14.87 -3.37 -6.83
CA ALA A 254 14.81 -2.13 -7.61
C ALA A 254 14.93 -2.35 -9.13
N MET A 255 15.33 -3.55 -9.57
CA MET A 255 15.78 -3.79 -10.94
C MET A 255 14.73 -3.45 -12.02
N PRO A 256 13.44 -3.82 -11.89
CA PRO A 256 12.43 -3.42 -12.89
C PRO A 256 12.24 -1.90 -13.02
N PHE A 257 12.31 -1.16 -11.91
CA PHE A 257 12.28 0.30 -11.95
C PHE A 257 13.51 0.87 -12.66
N LEU A 258 14.72 0.38 -12.33
CA LEU A 258 15.96 0.85 -12.95
C LEU A 258 16.02 0.52 -14.45
N ALA A 259 15.54 -0.66 -14.84
CA ALA A 259 15.41 -1.04 -16.24
C ALA A 259 14.43 -0.12 -16.99
N PHE A 260 13.32 0.24 -16.33
CA PHE A 260 12.35 1.17 -16.91
C PHE A 260 12.92 2.59 -17.07
N GLU A 261 13.59 3.14 -16.06
CA GLU A 261 14.27 4.44 -16.18
C GLU A 261 15.31 4.43 -17.30
N THR A 262 16.05 3.32 -17.46
CA THR A 262 17.01 3.15 -18.57
C THR A 262 16.30 3.16 -19.92
N PHE A 263 15.18 2.47 -20.06
CA PHE A 263 14.35 2.48 -21.28
C PHE A 263 13.85 3.90 -21.60
N ILE A 264 13.35 4.63 -20.61
CA ILE A 264 12.87 6.01 -20.79
C ILE A 264 14.01 6.95 -21.18
N TYR A 265 15.18 6.81 -20.55
CA TYR A 265 16.38 7.57 -20.93
C TYR A 265 16.76 7.30 -22.40
N GLN A 266 16.82 6.04 -22.81
CA GLN A 266 17.10 5.69 -24.20
C GLN A 266 16.07 6.29 -25.16
N ARG A 267 14.79 6.25 -24.79
CA ARG A 267 13.69 6.77 -25.62
C ARG A 267 13.75 8.28 -25.84
N PHE A 268 14.10 9.07 -24.83
CA PHE A 268 13.97 10.54 -24.88
C PHE A 268 15.30 11.32 -24.88
N CYS A 269 16.41 10.70 -24.48
CA CYS A 269 17.71 11.39 -24.36
C CYS A 269 18.70 11.03 -25.48
N THR A 270 18.46 9.97 -26.26
CA THR A 270 19.38 9.55 -27.34
C THR A 270 18.98 10.04 -28.73
N SER A 271 17.74 10.54 -28.89
CA SER A 271 17.25 11.13 -30.15
C SER A 271 17.67 12.60 -30.29
N GLN A 272 18.08 13.03 -31.49
CA GLN A 272 18.55 14.41 -31.79
C GLN A 272 17.49 15.53 -31.60
N SER A 273 16.23 15.21 -31.35
CA SER A 273 15.17 16.19 -31.11
C SER A 273 15.19 16.64 -29.64
N ALA A 274 15.59 17.89 -29.39
CA ALA A 274 15.48 18.64 -28.12
C ALA A 274 15.70 17.79 -26.84
N GLU A 275 16.96 17.70 -26.41
CA GLU A 275 17.36 17.02 -25.19
C GLU A 275 16.52 17.52 -23.99
N ARG A 276 15.89 16.59 -23.27
CA ARG A 276 15.07 16.95 -22.09
C ARG A 276 15.99 17.41 -20.95
N PRO A 277 15.59 18.40 -20.13
CA PRO A 277 16.47 18.95 -19.08
C PRO A 277 17.00 17.90 -18.09
N TRP A 278 16.25 16.83 -17.85
CA TRP A 278 16.63 15.75 -16.94
C TRP A 278 17.62 14.72 -17.52
N CYS A 279 17.93 14.79 -18.82
CA CYS A 279 18.95 13.94 -19.43
C CYS A 279 20.35 14.27 -18.91
N SER A 280 20.65 15.57 -18.75
CA SER A 280 21.95 16.08 -18.31
C SER A 280 22.00 16.55 -16.84
N GLN A 281 20.84 16.70 -16.19
CA GLN A 281 20.76 17.14 -14.80
C GLN A 281 20.61 15.98 -13.80
N GLY A 282 21.29 16.08 -12.66
CA GLY A 282 21.13 15.16 -11.54
C GLY A 282 21.66 13.76 -11.84
N LEU A 283 20.84 12.72 -11.59
CA LEU A 283 21.19 11.31 -11.81
C LEU A 283 20.73 10.77 -13.17
N GLY A 284 20.27 11.63 -14.09
CA GLY A 284 19.72 11.18 -15.38
C GLY A 284 18.42 10.38 -15.27
N MET A 285 17.71 10.48 -14.14
CA MET A 285 16.44 9.75 -13.90
C MET A 285 15.24 10.66 -14.16
N SER A 286 14.32 10.19 -15.00
CA SER A 286 13.12 10.90 -15.40
C SER A 286 12.12 11.03 -14.24
N TYR A 287 11.95 9.98 -13.43
CA TYR A 287 10.85 9.89 -12.46
C TYR A 287 10.81 11.08 -11.49
N GLY A 288 11.95 11.41 -10.88
CA GLY A 288 12.03 12.51 -9.92
C GLY A 288 11.79 13.90 -10.55
N TRP A 289 12.21 14.08 -11.81
CA TRP A 289 12.00 15.33 -12.54
C TRP A 289 10.54 15.46 -13.00
N VAL A 290 9.96 14.41 -13.60
CA VAL A 290 8.57 14.39 -14.08
C VAL A 290 7.59 14.64 -12.94
N GLN A 291 7.80 14.03 -11.77
CA GLN A 291 6.99 14.28 -10.57
C GLN A 291 7.05 15.75 -10.13
N ARG A 292 8.20 16.40 -10.30
CA ARG A 292 8.40 17.81 -9.96
C ARG A 292 7.80 18.75 -11.01
N GLU A 293 8.01 18.47 -12.28
CA GLU A 293 7.61 19.33 -13.39
C GLU A 293 6.10 19.32 -13.57
N TYR A 294 5.51 18.14 -13.74
CA TYR A 294 4.10 18.02 -14.12
C TYR A 294 3.15 17.94 -12.92
N TRP A 295 3.65 17.54 -11.75
CA TRP A 295 2.84 17.41 -10.53
C TRP A 295 3.34 18.26 -9.37
N ASN A 296 4.30 19.18 -9.57
CA ASN A 296 4.86 20.03 -8.52
C ASN A 296 5.24 19.30 -7.21
N SER A 297 5.61 18.02 -7.31
CA SER A 297 6.01 17.23 -6.14
C SER A 297 7.41 17.64 -5.68
N GLY A 298 7.60 17.64 -4.36
CA GLY A 298 8.84 18.02 -3.71
C GLY A 298 8.61 18.47 -2.27
N PHE A 299 9.69 18.50 -1.49
CA PHE A 299 9.62 18.84 -0.07
C PHE A 299 8.93 20.21 0.14
N LEU A 300 7.82 20.18 0.87
CA LEU A 300 6.95 21.30 1.23
C LEU A 300 6.36 22.12 0.07
N ARG A 301 6.51 21.68 -1.20
CA ARG A 301 5.97 22.42 -2.36
C ARG A 301 4.44 22.51 -2.36
N TYR A 302 3.78 21.51 -1.78
CA TYR A 302 2.33 21.46 -1.70
C TYR A 302 1.74 22.20 -0.50
N TRP A 303 2.58 22.72 0.40
CA TRP A 303 2.16 23.35 1.65
C TRP A 303 1.80 24.82 1.43
N THR A 304 0.68 25.05 0.75
CA THR A 304 0.10 26.37 0.54
C THR A 304 -1.30 26.46 1.19
N PRO A 305 -1.75 27.64 1.64
CA PRO A 305 -3.08 27.79 2.24
C PRO A 305 -4.22 27.32 1.33
N LEU A 306 -4.05 27.45 0.01
CA LEU A 306 -5.03 27.01 -0.99
C LEU A 306 -5.25 25.50 -0.97
N GLN A 307 -4.26 24.71 -0.52
CA GLN A 307 -4.36 23.26 -0.45
C GLN A 307 -5.00 22.75 0.84
N LEU A 308 -5.38 23.63 1.77
CA LEU A 308 -6.00 23.24 3.04
C LEU A 308 -7.18 22.25 2.89
N PRO A 309 -8.10 22.39 1.92
CA PRO A 309 -9.16 21.39 1.72
C PRO A 309 -8.62 19.97 1.47
N ASN A 310 -7.53 19.83 0.71
CA ASN A 310 -6.89 18.55 0.43
C ASN A 310 -6.21 17.95 1.67
N PHE A 311 -5.65 18.78 2.55
CA PHE A 311 -5.15 18.34 3.86
C PHE A 311 -6.28 17.84 4.76
N LEU A 312 -7.42 18.54 4.78
CA LEU A 312 -8.60 18.11 5.54
C LEU A 312 -9.16 16.78 5.00
N LEU A 313 -9.15 16.60 3.68
CA LEU A 313 -9.54 15.36 3.02
C LEU A 313 -8.64 14.19 3.43
N ALA A 314 -7.33 14.41 3.45
CA ALA A 314 -6.33 13.41 3.82
C ALA A 314 -6.29 13.10 5.32
N ALA A 315 -6.74 14.04 6.17
CA ALA A 315 -6.53 14.04 7.61
C ALA A 315 -6.97 12.75 8.33
N PRO A 316 -8.15 12.15 8.06
CA PRO A 316 -8.55 10.92 8.76
C PRO A 316 -7.58 9.76 8.53
N VAL A 317 -7.07 9.61 7.31
CA VAL A 317 -6.14 8.53 6.95
C VAL A 317 -4.74 8.82 7.50
N LEU A 318 -4.25 10.05 7.36
CA LEU A 318 -2.99 10.48 7.96
C LEU A 318 -3.00 10.28 9.47
N ALA A 319 -4.09 10.67 10.14
CA ALA A 319 -4.26 10.50 11.57
C ALA A 319 -4.22 9.02 11.96
N LEU A 320 -4.87 8.12 11.22
CA LEU A 320 -4.79 6.68 11.48
C LEU A 320 -3.35 6.16 11.33
N CYS A 321 -2.66 6.50 10.23
CA CYS A 321 -1.29 6.06 9.95
C CYS A 321 -0.32 6.54 11.03
N PHE A 322 -0.34 7.84 11.37
CA PHE A 322 0.52 8.39 12.41
C PHE A 322 0.15 7.87 13.80
N ALA A 323 -1.14 7.71 14.12
CA ALA A 323 -1.57 7.13 15.38
C ALA A 323 -1.13 5.66 15.54
N ALA A 324 -1.15 4.88 14.46
CA ALA A 324 -0.66 3.51 14.46
C ALA A 324 0.83 3.46 14.82
N SER A 325 1.66 4.25 14.14
CA SER A 325 3.09 4.34 14.41
C SER A 325 3.39 4.87 15.80
N TYR A 326 2.77 5.98 16.19
CA TYR A 326 2.94 6.62 17.49
C TYR A 326 2.58 5.67 18.64
N SER A 327 1.42 5.00 18.54
CA SER A 327 0.96 4.06 19.57
C SER A 327 1.91 2.88 19.72
N PHE A 328 2.47 2.38 18.61
CA PHE A 328 3.46 1.31 18.65
C PHE A 328 4.77 1.76 19.32
N TYR A 329 5.32 2.92 18.92
CA TYR A 329 6.60 3.40 19.45
C TYR A 329 6.53 3.71 20.96
N ILE A 330 5.44 4.34 21.42
CA ILE A 330 5.24 4.65 22.84
C ILE A 330 5.04 3.38 23.67
N ALA A 331 4.35 2.37 23.13
CA ALA A 331 4.12 1.12 23.83
C ALA A 331 5.36 0.20 23.84
N ASN A 332 6.25 0.32 22.85
CA ASN A 332 7.39 -0.58 22.66
C ASN A 332 8.74 0.18 22.51
N PRO A 333 9.12 1.07 23.43
CA PRO A 333 10.32 1.90 23.28
C PRO A 333 11.62 1.08 23.31
N GLU A 334 11.68 0.01 24.11
CA GLU A 334 12.84 -0.89 24.18
C GLU A 334 13.02 -1.70 22.90
N ALA A 335 11.93 -2.28 22.36
CA ALA A 335 11.96 -3.03 21.12
C ALA A 335 12.29 -2.14 19.92
N THR A 336 11.73 -0.92 19.89
CA THR A 336 12.04 0.09 18.88
C THR A 336 13.53 0.43 18.94
N TRP A 337 14.07 0.78 20.12
CA TRP A 337 15.48 1.09 20.26
C TRP A 337 16.38 -0.05 19.77
N ARG A 338 16.13 -1.28 20.21
CA ARG A 338 16.91 -2.45 19.80
C ARG A 338 16.80 -2.75 18.30
N GLY A 339 15.62 -2.55 17.71
CA GLY A 339 15.38 -2.79 16.29
C GLY A 339 15.94 -1.70 15.36
N THR A 340 16.08 -0.46 15.84
CA THR A 340 16.57 0.67 15.04
C THR A 340 18.05 0.97 15.27
N LEU A 341 18.47 0.99 16.53
CA LEU A 341 19.77 1.43 17.00
C LEU A 341 20.49 0.26 17.70
N ALA A 342 20.46 -0.91 17.07
CA ALA A 342 21.03 -2.15 17.61
C ALA A 342 22.53 -2.04 17.98
N PHE A 343 23.24 -1.11 17.34
CA PHE A 343 24.64 -0.79 17.58
C PHE A 343 24.90 0.04 18.85
N LEU A 344 23.86 0.62 19.45
CA LEU A 344 23.95 1.44 20.67
C LEU A 344 23.38 0.70 21.89
N ALA A 345 24.02 0.90 23.04
CA ALA A 345 23.53 0.37 24.30
C ALA A 345 22.17 0.94 24.66
N LEU A 346 21.29 0.08 25.20
CA LEU A 346 19.95 0.49 25.63
C LEU A 346 20.06 1.54 26.75
N PRO A 347 19.53 2.76 26.58
CA PRO A 347 19.52 3.76 27.62
C PRO A 347 18.78 3.25 28.86
N ARG A 348 19.34 3.49 30.06
CA ARG A 348 18.72 3.05 31.34
C ARG A 348 17.28 3.52 31.48
N ARG A 349 16.93 4.69 30.93
CA ARG A 349 15.57 5.27 30.93
C ARG A 349 14.55 4.47 30.13
N LEU A 350 14.99 3.75 29.09
CA LEU A 350 14.12 2.92 28.25
C LEU A 350 13.97 1.49 28.78
N ARG A 351 14.76 1.13 29.79
CA ARG A 351 14.68 -0.18 30.43
C ARG A 351 13.39 -0.21 31.23
N VAL A 352 12.36 -0.86 30.70
CA VAL A 352 11.08 -0.99 31.39
C VAL A 352 11.33 -1.75 32.69
N ARG A 353 10.97 -1.14 33.83
CA ARG A 353 10.90 -1.86 35.11
C ARG A 353 9.83 -2.92 34.91
N ARG A 354 10.21 -4.20 34.93
CA ARG A 354 9.29 -5.34 34.83
C ARG A 354 8.22 -5.18 35.91
N GLN A 355 7.10 -4.59 35.55
CA GLN A 355 5.94 -4.44 36.43
C GLN A 355 5.42 -5.87 36.61
N GLN A 356 5.16 -6.29 37.85
CA GLN A 356 4.65 -7.63 38.16
C GLN A 356 3.57 -8.01 37.16
N ASP A 357 3.73 -9.17 36.53
CA ASP A 357 2.88 -9.61 35.44
C ASP A 357 1.41 -9.48 35.87
N PRO A 358 0.56 -8.78 35.10
CA PRO A 358 -0.88 -8.80 35.34
C PRO A 358 -1.37 -10.27 35.22
N PRO A 359 -2.43 -10.66 35.94
CA PRO A 359 -2.90 -12.04 35.94
C PRO A 359 -3.14 -12.57 34.52
N GLU A 360 -2.80 -13.83 34.30
CA GLU A 360 -2.77 -14.55 33.01
C GLU A 360 -4.05 -14.38 32.15
N LYS A 361 -5.19 -14.12 32.79
CA LYS A 361 -6.49 -13.85 32.13
C LYS A 361 -6.55 -12.48 31.43
N GLU A 362 -5.80 -11.46 31.85
CA GLU A 362 -5.72 -10.15 31.18
C GLU A 362 -4.78 -10.16 29.97
N ILE A 363 -3.75 -11.03 29.99
CA ILE A 363 -2.75 -11.21 28.92
C ILE A 363 -3.40 -11.84 27.68
N ALA A 364 -4.27 -12.84 27.88
CA ALA A 364 -4.99 -13.52 26.79
C ALA A 364 -5.87 -12.58 25.96
N THR A 365 -6.43 -11.51 26.57
CA THR A 365 -7.26 -10.49 25.91
C THR A 365 -6.46 -9.33 25.30
N SER A 366 -5.22 -9.05 25.73
CA SER A 366 -4.52 -7.78 25.44
C SER A 366 -3.43 -7.79 24.36
N ALA A 367 -2.92 -8.95 23.93
CA ALA A 367 -1.92 -9.05 22.86
C ALA A 367 -2.45 -8.53 21.51
N THR A 368 -2.04 -7.32 21.14
CA THR A 368 -2.52 -6.56 19.97
C THR A 368 -1.33 -6.00 19.19
N PHE A 369 -1.54 -5.40 18.02
CA PHE A 369 -0.43 -4.83 17.23
C PHE A 369 0.39 -3.80 18.04
N THR A 370 -0.27 -2.94 18.83
CA THR A 370 0.45 -1.97 19.68
C THR A 370 1.09 -2.59 20.92
N ARG A 371 0.61 -3.75 21.38
CA ARG A 371 1.12 -4.44 22.58
C ARG A 371 1.30 -5.93 22.27
N PRO A 372 2.33 -6.29 21.49
CA PRO A 372 2.65 -7.69 21.23
C PRO A 372 2.99 -8.44 22.52
N THR A 373 2.90 -9.76 22.49
CA THR A 373 3.00 -10.62 23.69
C THR A 373 4.44 -10.72 24.17
N THR A 374 5.39 -10.74 23.24
CA THR A 374 6.82 -10.91 23.54
C THR A 374 7.65 -9.76 22.98
N PRO A 375 8.81 -9.44 23.59
CA PRO A 375 9.73 -8.45 23.05
C PRO A 375 10.23 -8.79 21.64
N ASN A 376 10.38 -10.09 21.31
CA ASN A 376 10.83 -10.52 19.99
C ASN A 376 9.75 -10.28 18.92
N GLU A 377 8.47 -10.51 19.25
CA GLU A 377 7.34 -10.12 18.39
C GLU A 377 7.35 -8.59 18.14
N ALA A 378 7.61 -7.79 19.17
CA ALA A 378 7.73 -6.34 19.02
C ALA A 378 8.88 -5.96 18.09
N ILE A 379 10.08 -6.53 18.26
CA ILE A 379 11.24 -6.26 17.41
C ILE A 379 10.94 -6.65 15.96
N ALA A 380 10.28 -7.78 15.71
CA ALA A 380 9.92 -8.22 14.36
C ALA A 380 8.93 -7.27 13.65
N LEU A 381 8.13 -6.50 14.38
CA LEU A 381 7.20 -5.51 13.83
C LEU A 381 7.86 -4.15 13.52
N VAL A 382 9.04 -3.86 14.09
CA VAL A 382 9.77 -2.60 13.89
C VAL A 382 9.96 -2.22 12.40
N PRO A 383 10.46 -3.09 11.50
CA PRO A 383 10.66 -2.70 10.10
C PRO A 383 9.35 -2.32 9.40
N PHE A 384 8.23 -2.97 9.74
CA PHE A 384 6.92 -2.62 9.21
C PHE A 384 6.47 -1.22 9.64
N VAL A 385 6.63 -0.91 10.93
CA VAL A 385 6.22 0.40 11.50
C VAL A 385 7.14 1.52 11.02
N HIS A 386 8.44 1.28 10.89
CA HIS A 386 9.38 2.24 10.29
C HIS A 386 9.04 2.54 8.85
N LEU A 387 8.81 1.52 8.03
CA LEU A 387 8.39 1.70 6.65
C LEU A 387 7.09 2.49 6.56
N SER A 388 6.09 2.13 7.38
CA SER A 388 4.81 2.84 7.48
C SER A 388 5.01 4.32 7.81
N THR A 389 5.85 4.61 8.81
CA THR A 389 6.17 5.96 9.24
C THR A 389 6.89 6.73 8.14
N PHE A 390 7.90 6.13 7.52
CA PHE A 390 8.68 6.75 6.46
C PHE A 390 7.83 7.11 5.25
N ILE A 391 7.02 6.17 4.74
CA ILE A 391 6.16 6.41 3.57
C ILE A 391 5.09 7.46 3.91
N THR A 392 4.47 7.39 5.08
CA THR A 392 3.43 8.37 5.49
C THR A 392 4.04 9.77 5.59
N THR A 393 5.21 9.91 6.22
CA THR A 393 5.93 11.18 6.32
C THR A 393 6.38 11.69 4.95
N LEU A 394 6.89 10.81 4.08
CA LEU A 394 7.28 11.18 2.71
C LEU A 394 6.10 11.72 1.92
N LEU A 395 4.94 11.05 1.96
CA LEU A 395 3.73 11.51 1.29
C LEU A 395 3.23 12.84 1.87
N PHE A 396 3.27 12.99 3.20
CA PHE A 396 2.83 14.21 3.88
C PHE A 396 3.71 15.44 3.57
N LEU A 397 5.02 15.23 3.45
CA LEU A 397 5.98 16.34 3.29
C LEU A 397 6.35 16.61 1.84
N ALA A 398 6.31 15.62 0.95
CA ALA A 398 6.91 15.74 -0.39
C ALA A 398 5.94 15.50 -1.57
N HIS A 399 4.69 15.12 -1.33
CA HIS A 399 3.71 14.84 -2.37
C HIS A 399 2.35 15.50 -2.07
N HIS A 400 1.42 15.40 -3.02
CA HIS A 400 0.02 15.72 -2.80
C HIS A 400 -0.56 14.86 -1.67
N VAL A 401 -0.92 15.49 -0.55
CA VAL A 401 -1.25 14.76 0.67
C VAL A 401 -2.48 13.85 0.55
N GLN A 402 -3.43 14.23 -0.30
CA GLN A 402 -4.66 13.47 -0.54
C GLN A 402 -4.40 12.08 -1.13
N ILE A 403 -3.28 11.88 -1.85
CA ILE A 403 -2.87 10.59 -2.44
C ILE A 403 -2.83 9.47 -1.38
N ILE A 404 -2.65 9.79 -0.10
CA ILE A 404 -2.73 8.82 1.00
C ILE A 404 -4.05 8.04 1.02
N LEU A 405 -5.17 8.64 0.56
CA LEU A 405 -6.49 8.01 0.50
C LEU A 405 -6.50 6.76 -0.38
N ARG A 406 -5.68 6.75 -1.44
CA ARG A 406 -5.46 5.57 -2.31
C ARG A 406 -4.22 4.76 -1.92
N VAL A 407 -3.10 5.40 -1.57
CA VAL A 407 -1.82 4.72 -1.33
C VAL A 407 -1.75 4.00 0.01
N CYS A 408 -2.57 4.36 1.00
CA CYS A 408 -2.55 3.68 2.32
C CYS A 408 -2.77 2.16 2.22
N VAL A 409 -3.44 1.67 1.17
CA VAL A 409 -3.68 0.24 0.92
C VAL A 409 -2.40 -0.57 0.74
N THR A 410 -1.28 0.05 0.38
CA THR A 410 -0.01 -0.68 0.20
C THR A 410 0.72 -0.94 1.52
N ASN A 411 0.18 -0.45 2.65
CA ASN A 411 0.79 -0.53 3.97
C ASN A 411 -0.07 -1.39 4.91
N PRO A 412 0.45 -2.45 5.54
CA PRO A 412 -0.35 -3.30 6.41
C PRO A 412 -0.66 -2.66 7.79
N VAL A 413 0.19 -1.73 8.25
CA VAL A 413 0.16 -1.18 9.62
C VAL A 413 -1.13 -0.41 9.93
N PRO A 414 -1.64 0.48 9.07
CA PRO A 414 -2.91 1.16 9.29
C PRO A 414 -4.07 0.17 9.49
N PHE A 415 -4.08 -0.94 8.76
CA PHE A 415 -5.16 -1.94 8.85
C PHE A 415 -5.04 -2.83 10.09
N TRP A 416 -3.82 -3.15 10.53
CA TRP A 416 -3.59 -3.78 11.84
C TRP A 416 -4.11 -2.88 12.96
N TYR A 417 -3.79 -1.59 12.93
CA TYR A 417 -4.23 -0.66 13.95
C TYR A 417 -5.75 -0.43 13.91
N ALA A 418 -6.36 -0.29 12.72
CA ALA A 418 -7.80 -0.19 12.57
C ALA A 418 -8.54 -1.42 13.13
N ALA A 419 -8.06 -2.62 12.82
CA ALA A 419 -8.62 -3.86 13.35
C ALA A 419 -8.48 -3.94 14.88
N GLU A 420 -7.36 -3.49 15.42
CA GLU A 420 -7.15 -3.40 16.87
C GLU A 420 -8.13 -2.43 17.54
N LEU A 421 -8.37 -1.25 16.97
CA LEU A 421 -9.36 -0.30 17.49
C LEU A 421 -10.77 -0.89 17.52
N VAL A 422 -11.16 -1.61 16.47
CA VAL A 422 -12.48 -2.28 16.41
C VAL A 422 -12.59 -3.40 17.46
N LEU A 423 -11.55 -4.19 17.67
CA LEU A 423 -11.56 -5.22 18.73
C LEU A 423 -11.65 -4.59 20.13
N ARG A 424 -10.87 -3.52 20.38
CA ARG A 424 -10.88 -2.79 21.65
C ARG A 424 -12.24 -2.21 21.99
N ASP A 425 -12.94 -1.64 21.01
CA ASP A 425 -14.30 -1.12 21.22
C ASP A 425 -15.26 -2.24 21.64
N ARG A 426 -15.16 -3.42 21.02
CA ARG A 426 -16.01 -4.58 21.35
C ARG A 426 -15.72 -5.17 22.71
N ASP A 427 -14.45 -5.27 23.09
CA ASP A 427 -14.07 -5.79 24.40
C ASP A 427 -14.61 -4.89 25.53
N ARG A 428 -14.61 -3.56 25.30
CA ARG A 428 -15.23 -2.59 26.22
C ARG A 428 -16.74 -2.74 26.33
N GLU A 429 -17.44 -2.93 25.21
CA GLU A 429 -18.88 -3.18 25.19
C GLU A 429 -19.25 -4.42 26.01
N ARG A 430 -18.48 -5.52 25.85
CA ARG A 430 -18.70 -6.76 26.59
C ARG A 430 -18.43 -6.62 28.10
N ALA A 431 -17.42 -5.84 28.47
CA ALA A 431 -17.05 -5.63 29.85
C ALA A 431 -18.08 -4.80 30.65
N LYS A 432 -19.12 -4.24 29.99
CA LYS A 432 -20.08 -3.27 30.59
C LYS A 432 -19.38 -2.14 31.37
N SER A 433 -18.11 -1.85 31.07
CA SER A 433 -17.30 -0.88 31.82
C SER A 433 -17.45 0.56 31.30
N ASP A 434 -18.43 0.77 30.41
CA ASP A 434 -18.75 2.06 29.79
C ASP A 434 -19.48 3.02 30.75
N ARG A 435 -19.01 3.11 32.01
CA ARG A 435 -19.47 4.10 33.00
C ARG A 435 -18.94 5.52 32.72
N GLY A 436 -18.19 5.73 31.64
CA GLY A 436 -17.58 7.02 31.33
C GLY A 436 -17.22 7.19 29.86
N GLY A 437 -18.23 7.35 28.99
CA GLY A 437 -18.22 8.10 27.72
C GLY A 437 -16.95 8.09 26.84
N ARG A 438 -16.15 7.02 26.82
CA ARG A 438 -14.91 7.00 26.03
C ARG A 438 -15.23 6.78 24.55
N ARG A 439 -14.62 7.60 23.68
CA ARG A 439 -14.82 7.55 22.22
C ARG A 439 -14.50 6.16 21.66
N ARG A 440 -15.43 5.63 20.85
CA ARG A 440 -15.33 4.35 20.12
C ARG A 440 -14.64 4.54 18.76
N TRP A 441 -13.33 4.62 18.78
CA TRP A 441 -12.51 4.99 17.61
C TRP A 441 -12.61 3.97 16.46
N GLY A 442 -12.74 2.68 16.74
CA GLY A 442 -12.91 1.64 15.72
C GLY A 442 -14.25 1.76 15.00
N ALA A 443 -15.31 2.04 15.75
CA ALA A 443 -16.64 2.32 15.18
C ALA A 443 -16.65 3.59 14.33
N ILE A 444 -15.99 4.67 14.79
CA ILE A 444 -15.84 5.92 14.03
C ILE A 444 -15.09 5.68 12.72
N TRP A 445 -13.96 4.98 12.76
CA TRP A 445 -13.18 4.65 11.57
C TRP A 445 -13.97 3.81 10.57
N THR A 446 -14.67 2.79 11.05
CA THR A 446 -15.49 1.93 10.17
C THR A 446 -16.62 2.73 9.51
N ARG A 447 -17.29 3.63 10.25
CA ARG A 447 -18.30 4.53 9.69
C ARG A 447 -17.71 5.48 8.65
N TYR A 448 -16.52 6.04 8.92
CA TYR A 448 -15.79 6.86 7.96
C TYR A 448 -15.52 6.11 6.66
N CYS A 449 -14.95 4.90 6.74
CA CYS A 449 -14.72 4.04 5.56
C CYS A 449 -16.00 3.78 4.76
N TRP A 450 -17.14 3.61 5.43
CA TRP A 450 -18.43 3.44 4.76
C TRP A 450 -18.91 4.70 4.05
N ILE A 451 -18.94 5.83 4.76
CA ILE A 451 -19.44 7.10 4.24
C ILE A 451 -18.53 7.63 3.14
N TRP A 452 -17.24 7.79 3.45
CA TRP A 452 -16.25 8.29 2.50
C TRP A 452 -16.05 7.33 1.33
N GLY A 453 -16.02 6.02 1.59
CA GLY A 453 -15.92 5.03 0.54
C GLY A 453 -17.06 5.15 -0.47
N THR A 454 -18.29 5.42 -0.03
CA THR A 454 -19.43 5.64 -0.94
C THR A 454 -19.33 6.99 -1.65
N ALA A 455 -19.00 8.06 -0.92
CA ALA A 455 -18.83 9.39 -1.49
C ALA A 455 -17.75 9.42 -2.59
N SER A 456 -16.62 8.75 -2.37
CA SER A 456 -15.51 8.66 -3.32
C SER A 456 -15.92 8.01 -4.65
N ILE A 457 -16.89 7.10 -4.64
CA ILE A 457 -17.42 6.49 -5.87
C ILE A 457 -18.20 7.52 -6.69
N VAL A 458 -19.05 8.30 -6.03
CA VAL A 458 -19.84 9.34 -6.71
C VAL A 458 -18.91 10.44 -7.23
N LEU A 459 -17.96 10.91 -6.41
CA LEU A 459 -16.95 11.90 -6.83
C LEU A 459 -16.17 11.42 -8.05
N TRP A 460 -15.71 10.17 -8.03
CA TRP A 460 -15.03 9.56 -9.17
C TRP A 460 -15.91 9.59 -10.43
N ALA A 461 -17.16 9.14 -10.31
CA ALA A 461 -18.11 9.05 -11.42
C ALA A 461 -18.34 10.39 -12.14
N VAL A 462 -18.26 11.51 -11.42
CA VAL A 462 -18.47 12.87 -11.95
C VAL A 462 -17.18 13.63 -12.28
N PHE A 463 -16.01 12.97 -12.22
CA PHE A 463 -14.68 13.55 -12.47
C PHE A 463 -14.20 14.54 -11.40
N LEU A 464 -14.70 14.43 -10.18
CA LEU A 464 -14.18 15.20 -9.04
C LEU A 464 -13.10 14.40 -8.32
N PRO A 465 -12.06 15.06 -7.77
CA PRO A 465 -10.94 14.39 -7.11
C PRO A 465 -11.45 13.57 -5.91
N PRO A 466 -11.41 12.23 -5.97
CA PRO A 466 -11.90 11.37 -4.91
C PRO A 466 -10.79 11.02 -3.90
N ALA A 467 -9.54 11.32 -4.26
CA ALA A 467 -8.31 11.02 -3.53
C ALA A 467 -7.14 11.82 -4.12
#